data_AF-A0A090N2R4-F1
#
_entry.id   AF-A0A090N2R4-F1
#
_cell.length_a   1.000
_cell.length_b   1.000
_cell.length_c   1.000
_cell.angle_alpha   90.00
_cell.angle_beta   90.00
_cell.angle_gamma   90.00
#
_symmetry.space_group_name_H-M   'P 1'
#
loop_
_entity.id
_entity.type
_entity.pdbx_description
1 polymer ?
#
loop_
_entity_poly.entity_id
_entity_poly.type
_entity_poly.pdbx_seq_one_letter_code
_entity_poly.pdbx_strand_id
1 'polypeptide(L)'
;MPRAVAVALALACALACARGVDARVGPMGTGDGVDASVGRSMELGRAPTTTAGDARGAGGTIDAGAIERLSWAPHAEVYRGFLTEAECEHIERLATAELKPSTVVDASTGGDASSEIRTSSGMFLGRAEDDVIEAIEARIAAWTHVPESHGEGFQVLRYEKHQEYRAHYDYFHDKFNVKREKGGQRMGTVLMYLSDVEEGGETVFPKFEDGTPAGSEASECARNKLAVRPRKGDALFFRSLRHDGVPDTFSEHAGCPVIRGVKFSATKWMHVSPIEDGSNGLLLPPGVCKDLHAACVAWAKSGECEKNKNYMVGRGRSKGNCMRSCGACPEGTHE
;
A
#
# COMPACT_ATOMS: atom_id res chain seq x y z
N MET A 1 8.25 21.03 -55.87
CA MET A 1 7.31 20.28 -56.73
C MET A 1 7.03 18.93 -56.06
N PRO A 2 5.79 18.41 -56.11
CA PRO A 2 5.01 18.14 -54.88
C PRO A 2 4.47 16.69 -54.75
N ARG A 3 3.66 16.48 -53.69
CA ARG A 3 2.64 15.44 -53.40
C ARG A 3 3.12 14.37 -52.40
N ALA A 4 2.59 14.25 -51.17
CA ALA A 4 1.20 14.17 -50.69
C ALA A 4 0.41 13.03 -51.34
N VAL A 5 0.22 11.93 -50.60
CA VAL A 5 -0.90 11.00 -50.80
C VAL A 5 -1.43 10.58 -49.42
N ALA A 6 -2.61 11.09 -49.11
CA ALA A 6 -3.52 10.52 -48.13
C ALA A 6 -4.22 9.30 -48.74
N VAL A 7 -4.49 8.27 -47.94
CA VAL A 7 -5.56 7.31 -48.23
C VAL A 7 -6.39 7.16 -46.96
N ALA A 8 -7.56 7.79 -46.99
CA ALA A 8 -8.70 7.42 -46.17
C ALA A 8 -9.46 6.32 -46.93
N LEU A 9 -9.89 5.27 -46.22
CA LEU A 9 -11.03 4.47 -46.65
C LEU A 9 -11.97 4.29 -45.45
N ALA A 10 -13.12 4.94 -45.56
CA ALA A 10 -14.33 4.64 -44.80
C ALA A 10 -15.18 3.65 -45.62
N LEU A 11 -15.88 2.74 -44.95
CA LEU A 11 -17.21 2.19 -45.26
C LEU A 11 -17.52 1.18 -44.12
N ALA A 12 -18.34 1.49 -43.12
CA ALA A 12 -19.81 1.46 -43.13
C ALA A 12 -20.42 0.10 -43.49
N CYS A 13 -20.97 -0.61 -42.49
CA CYS A 13 -22.34 -1.13 -42.56
C CYS A 13 -22.84 -1.52 -41.16
N ALA A 14 -24.09 -1.17 -40.89
CA ALA A 14 -24.79 -1.28 -39.62
C ALA A 14 -25.99 -2.24 -39.74
N LEU A 15 -26.69 -2.45 -38.60
CA LEU A 15 -27.99 -3.12 -38.40
C LEU A 15 -27.95 -4.67 -38.47
N ALA A 16 -28.72 -5.43 -37.69
CA ALA A 16 -29.71 -5.17 -36.65
C ALA A 16 -30.00 -6.50 -35.92
N CYS A 17 -30.53 -6.44 -34.69
CA CYS A 17 -31.87 -6.96 -34.36
C CYS A 17 -32.11 -6.94 -32.85
N ALA A 18 -32.93 -5.99 -32.43
CA ALA A 18 -33.73 -6.08 -31.23
C ALA A 18 -34.94 -6.99 -31.49
N ARG A 19 -35.31 -7.83 -30.52
CA ARG A 19 -36.69 -8.30 -30.31
C ARG A 19 -36.96 -8.32 -28.82
N GLY A 20 -37.90 -7.48 -28.40
CA GLY A 20 -38.50 -7.52 -27.07
C GLY A 20 -39.58 -8.58 -26.96
N VAL A 21 -39.99 -8.86 -25.73
CA VAL A 21 -41.34 -9.29 -25.40
C VAL A 21 -41.77 -8.51 -24.16
N ASP A 22 -42.93 -7.89 -24.31
CA ASP A 22 -43.68 -7.05 -23.39
C ASP A 22 -44.67 -7.93 -22.60
N ALA A 23 -44.91 -7.63 -21.32
CA ALA A 23 -46.07 -8.14 -20.59
C ALA A 23 -46.38 -7.24 -19.37
N ARG A 24 -47.41 -6.40 -19.53
CA ARG A 24 -48.15 -5.74 -18.44
C ARG A 24 -49.51 -6.42 -18.26
N VAL A 25 -49.94 -6.72 -17.03
CA VAL A 25 -51.34 -6.65 -16.52
C VAL A 25 -51.31 -6.56 -14.97
N GLY A 26 -52.09 -5.64 -14.35
CA GLY A 26 -52.35 -5.54 -12.87
C GLY A 26 -53.68 -6.23 -12.46
N PRO A 27 -54.49 -5.73 -11.50
CA PRO A 27 -54.28 -5.34 -10.08
C PRO A 27 -55.19 -6.10 -9.06
N MET A 28 -54.97 -5.86 -7.74
CA MET A 28 -55.85 -5.94 -6.54
C MET A 28 -56.89 -7.07 -6.27
N GLY A 29 -56.88 -7.57 -5.01
CA GLY A 29 -57.99 -8.20 -4.25
C GLY A 29 -57.48 -8.84 -2.94
N THR A 30 -57.62 -8.20 -1.77
CA THR A 30 -58.65 -8.36 -0.70
C THR A 30 -58.92 -9.80 -0.21
N GLY A 31 -58.68 -10.07 1.08
CA GLY A 31 -59.17 -11.28 1.77
C GLY A 31 -58.57 -11.48 3.16
N ASP A 32 -59.43 -11.38 4.17
CA ASP A 32 -59.19 -11.38 5.62
C ASP A 32 -58.62 -12.67 6.25
N GLY A 33 -58.04 -12.53 7.46
CA GLY A 33 -58.42 -13.41 8.59
C GLY A 33 -57.30 -14.02 9.44
N VAL A 34 -57.23 -13.53 10.70
CA VAL A 34 -56.85 -14.20 11.99
C VAL A 34 -55.46 -14.85 12.12
N ASP A 35 -54.67 -14.68 13.20
CA ASP A 35 -55.02 -14.66 14.62
C ASP A 35 -53.91 -13.97 15.45
N ALA A 36 -54.29 -13.38 16.58
CA ALA A 36 -53.41 -12.68 17.51
C ALA A 36 -52.99 -13.62 18.64
N SER A 37 -51.69 -13.73 18.93
CA SER A 37 -51.26 -14.14 20.28
C SER A 37 -49.87 -13.62 20.67
N VAL A 38 -49.91 -12.77 21.70
CA VAL A 38 -49.07 -12.76 22.91
C VAL A 38 -47.56 -12.54 22.74
N GLY A 39 -47.12 -11.42 23.31
CA GLY A 39 -45.75 -10.93 23.30
C GLY A 39 -44.75 -11.74 24.12
N ARG A 40 -43.48 -11.46 23.83
CA ARG A 40 -42.46 -11.24 24.87
C ARG A 40 -41.25 -10.57 24.24
N SER A 41 -41.00 -9.33 24.66
CA SER A 41 -39.68 -8.70 24.55
C SER A 41 -38.67 -9.51 25.36
N MET A 42 -37.53 -9.82 24.76
CA MET A 42 -36.34 -10.25 25.49
C MET A 42 -35.21 -9.28 25.17
N GLU A 43 -35.02 -8.32 26.06
CA GLU A 43 -33.70 -7.75 26.33
C GLU A 43 -32.96 -8.68 27.28
N LEU A 44 -31.73 -9.04 26.92
CA LEU A 44 -30.67 -9.58 27.77
C LEU A 44 -29.36 -9.12 27.09
N GLY A 45 -28.39 -8.43 27.67
CA GLY A 45 -28.05 -8.02 29.02
C GLY A 45 -26.56 -7.65 28.95
N ARG A 46 -26.12 -6.58 29.60
CA ARG A 46 -24.72 -6.08 29.52
C ARG A 46 -23.87 -6.51 30.73
N ALA A 47 -22.62 -6.88 30.39
CA ALA A 47 -21.34 -6.79 31.14
C ALA A 47 -20.98 -7.90 32.17
N PRO A 48 -19.71 -7.93 32.66
CA PRO A 48 -18.43 -8.09 31.94
C PRO A 48 -17.48 -9.10 32.65
N THR A 49 -16.44 -9.63 31.99
CA THR A 49 -15.11 -9.82 32.66
C THR A 49 -14.01 -10.21 31.67
N THR A 50 -12.87 -9.57 31.90
CA THR A 50 -11.53 -9.80 31.35
C THR A 50 -10.95 -11.14 31.77
N THR A 51 -10.28 -11.83 30.84
CA THR A 51 -9.18 -12.75 31.17
C THR A 51 -8.02 -12.48 30.23
N ALA A 52 -6.89 -12.12 30.84
CA ALA A 52 -5.58 -12.05 30.21
C ALA A 52 -5.08 -13.46 29.91
N GLY A 53 -4.41 -13.62 28.77
CA GLY A 53 -3.64 -14.82 28.43
C GLY A 53 -4.05 -15.45 27.10
N ASP A 54 -3.53 -14.90 25.99
CA ASP A 54 -2.95 -15.70 24.90
C ASP A 54 -2.43 -14.77 23.80
N ALA A 55 -1.16 -14.39 23.91
CA ALA A 55 -0.42 -13.59 22.92
C ALA A 55 0.10 -14.46 21.76
N ARG A 56 -0.81 -15.21 21.11
CA ARG A 56 -0.55 -15.93 19.85
C ARG A 56 -1.84 -15.97 19.02
N GLY A 57 -2.16 -14.86 18.36
CA GLY A 57 -3.34 -14.75 17.51
C GLY A 57 -3.76 -13.32 17.17
N ALA A 58 -2.82 -12.46 16.77
CA ALA A 58 -3.13 -11.10 16.33
C ALA A 58 -3.30 -11.02 14.80
N GLY A 59 -3.96 -12.02 14.19
CA GLY A 59 -4.59 -11.84 12.89
C GLY A 59 -5.91 -11.11 13.13
N GLY A 60 -5.85 -9.79 13.36
CA GLY A 60 -7.03 -8.98 13.63
C GLY A 60 -8.07 -9.17 12.52
N THR A 61 -9.30 -9.52 12.90
CA THR A 61 -10.42 -9.62 11.96
C THR A 61 -10.61 -8.27 11.26
N ILE A 62 -10.64 -8.28 9.94
CA ILE A 62 -10.91 -7.08 9.14
C ILE A 62 -12.32 -6.56 9.46
N ASP A 63 -12.41 -5.30 9.87
CA ASP A 63 -13.68 -4.60 10.05
C ASP A 63 -14.11 -3.99 8.72
N ALA A 64 -14.97 -4.71 8.00
CA ALA A 64 -15.51 -4.22 6.73
C ALA A 64 -16.32 -2.92 6.87
N GLY A 65 -16.88 -2.63 8.06
CA GLY A 65 -17.63 -1.39 8.31
C GLY A 65 -16.74 -0.15 8.38
N ALA A 66 -15.44 -0.33 8.59
CA ALA A 66 -14.45 0.74 8.62
C ALA A 66 -13.81 1.02 7.24
N ILE A 67 -14.16 0.25 6.20
CA ILE A 67 -13.60 0.40 4.85
C ILE A 67 -14.56 1.22 3.98
N GLU A 68 -14.05 2.31 3.44
CA GLU A 68 -14.76 3.22 2.55
C GLU A 68 -14.13 3.17 1.15
N ARG A 69 -14.88 2.69 0.15
CA ARG A 69 -14.45 2.77 -1.25
C ARG A 69 -14.60 4.21 -1.75
N LEU A 70 -13.50 4.78 -2.20
CA LEU A 70 -13.43 6.14 -2.72
C LEU A 70 -13.63 6.19 -4.24
N SER A 71 -13.09 5.20 -4.95
CA SER A 71 -13.15 5.13 -6.41
C SER A 71 -13.01 3.70 -6.92
N TRP A 72 -13.53 3.47 -8.11
CA TRP A 72 -13.30 2.25 -8.90
C TRP A 72 -12.16 2.41 -9.92
N ALA A 73 -11.84 3.65 -10.33
CA ALA A 73 -10.84 3.99 -11.35
C ALA A 73 -10.07 5.27 -10.95
N PRO A 74 -8.88 5.14 -10.32
CA PRO A 74 -8.26 3.88 -9.92
C PRO A 74 -9.06 3.24 -8.78
N HIS A 75 -8.94 1.92 -8.60
CA HIS A 75 -9.48 1.32 -7.37
C HIS A 75 -8.77 1.93 -6.17
N ALA A 76 -9.52 2.64 -5.33
CA ALA A 76 -9.01 3.31 -4.14
C ALA A 76 -10.02 3.19 -2.99
N GLU A 77 -9.53 2.85 -1.81
CA GLU A 77 -10.33 2.71 -0.59
C GLU A 77 -9.53 3.13 0.64
N VAL A 78 -10.23 3.62 1.66
CA VAL A 78 -9.64 3.99 2.96
C VAL A 78 -10.17 3.05 4.01
N TYR A 79 -9.26 2.48 4.80
CA TYR A 79 -9.59 1.79 6.03
C TYR A 79 -9.37 2.75 7.21
N ARG A 80 -10.48 3.15 7.84
CA ARG A 80 -10.50 4.01 9.02
C ARG A 80 -9.98 3.28 10.27
N GLY A 81 -9.02 3.88 10.98
CA GLY A 81 -8.44 3.27 12.18
C GLY A 81 -7.75 1.93 11.91
N PHE A 82 -7.15 1.77 10.72
CA PHE A 82 -6.38 0.58 10.34
C PHE A 82 -5.22 0.29 11.31
N LEU A 83 -4.51 1.33 11.73
CA LEU A 83 -3.49 1.27 12.77
C LEU A 83 -4.04 1.81 14.08
N THR A 84 -3.59 1.20 15.17
CA THR A 84 -3.75 1.78 16.51
C THR A 84 -2.77 2.94 16.72
N GLU A 85 -3.09 3.84 17.65
CA GLU A 85 -2.20 4.95 18.05
C GLU A 85 -0.80 4.45 18.41
N ALA A 86 -0.72 3.35 19.16
CA ALA A 86 0.53 2.74 19.60
C ALA A 86 1.37 2.18 18.44
N GLU A 87 0.72 1.62 17.40
CA GLU A 87 1.39 1.17 16.18
C GLU A 87 1.95 2.34 15.38
N CYS A 88 1.18 3.43 15.26
CA CYS A 88 1.66 4.66 14.61
C CYS A 88 2.91 5.21 15.31
N GLU A 89 2.83 5.40 16.63
CA GLU A 89 3.97 5.90 17.41
C GLU A 89 5.17 4.95 17.35
N HIS A 90 4.93 3.64 17.28
CA HIS A 90 6.00 2.65 17.14
C HIS A 90 6.77 2.81 15.84
N ILE A 91 6.06 2.91 14.71
CA ILE A 91 6.68 3.15 13.41
C ILE A 91 7.44 4.48 13.41
N GLU A 92 6.86 5.55 13.97
CA GLU A 92 7.52 6.86 14.06
C GLU A 92 8.81 6.81 14.91
N ARG A 93 8.80 6.09 16.03
CA ARG A 93 9.98 5.91 16.88
C ARG A 93 11.10 5.17 16.15
N LEU A 94 10.78 4.07 15.46
CA LEU A 94 11.75 3.34 14.65
C LEU A 94 12.34 4.24 13.56
N ALA A 95 11.50 5.09 12.97
CA ALA A 95 11.90 5.94 11.87
C ALA A 95 12.78 7.12 12.25
N THR A 96 12.44 7.81 13.33
CA THR A 96 13.04 9.11 13.70
C THR A 96 14.56 9.03 13.89
N ALA A 97 15.10 7.87 14.30
CA ALA A 97 16.53 7.68 14.47
C ALA A 97 17.33 7.64 13.14
N GLU A 98 16.68 7.39 12.01
CA GLU A 98 17.35 7.06 10.74
C GLU A 98 16.87 7.86 9.53
N LEU A 99 15.97 8.83 9.71
CA LEU A 99 15.47 9.68 8.63
C LEU A 99 16.62 10.42 7.93
N LYS A 100 16.66 10.31 6.60
CA LYS A 100 17.57 11.04 5.71
C LYS A 100 16.76 11.71 4.60
N PRO A 101 17.28 12.73 3.89
CA PRO A 101 16.60 13.27 2.72
C PRO A 101 16.22 12.17 1.72
N SER A 102 14.98 12.18 1.24
CA SER A 102 14.44 11.13 0.38
C SER A 102 15.06 11.14 -1.02
N THR A 103 15.29 9.96 -1.58
CA THR A 103 15.68 9.75 -2.99
C THR A 103 14.48 9.27 -3.82
N VAL A 104 14.55 9.30 -5.15
CA VAL A 104 13.57 8.65 -6.05
C VAL A 104 14.30 7.67 -6.96
N VAL A 105 13.59 6.67 -7.50
CA VAL A 105 14.17 5.76 -8.49
C VAL A 105 14.31 6.50 -9.82
N ASP A 106 15.54 6.60 -10.31
CA ASP A 106 15.85 7.17 -11.62
C ASP A 106 15.49 6.18 -12.72
N ALA A 107 14.63 6.58 -13.66
CA ALA A 107 14.13 5.70 -14.72
C ALA A 107 15.20 5.29 -15.76
N SER A 108 16.32 6.03 -15.85
CA SER A 108 17.38 5.78 -16.83
C SER A 108 18.47 4.85 -16.31
N THR A 109 18.74 4.90 -15.01
CA THR A 109 19.80 4.15 -14.33
C THR A 109 19.25 3.05 -13.42
N GLY A 110 17.99 3.13 -13.01
CA GLY A 110 17.35 2.24 -12.04
C GLY A 110 17.85 2.41 -10.61
N GLY A 111 18.64 3.45 -10.32
CA GLY A 111 19.23 3.73 -9.00
C GLY A 111 18.56 4.90 -8.27
N ASP A 112 19.04 5.21 -7.07
CA ASP A 112 18.57 6.34 -6.25
C ASP A 112 19.09 7.69 -6.79
N ALA A 113 18.19 8.66 -6.96
CA ALA A 113 18.51 10.06 -7.29
C ALA A 113 17.89 11.03 -6.27
N SER A 114 18.63 12.10 -5.91
CA SER A 114 18.04 13.24 -5.19
C SER A 114 17.03 13.93 -6.11
N SER A 115 15.90 14.37 -5.56
CA SER A 115 14.81 14.87 -6.40
C SER A 115 14.13 16.10 -5.85
N GLU A 116 13.96 17.11 -6.70
CA GLU A 116 13.03 18.24 -6.45
C GLU A 116 11.55 17.79 -6.50
N ILE A 117 11.28 16.56 -6.94
CA ILE A 117 9.93 15.98 -7.07
C ILE A 117 9.43 15.49 -5.71
N ARG A 118 10.33 15.03 -4.83
CA ARG A 118 10.03 14.55 -3.48
C ARG A 118 10.95 15.21 -2.47
N THR A 119 10.40 16.13 -1.69
CA THR A 119 11.19 16.98 -0.79
C THR A 119 11.16 16.51 0.66
N SER A 120 10.66 15.31 0.95
CA SER A 120 10.59 14.73 2.29
C SER A 120 11.93 14.19 2.79
N SER A 121 11.93 13.81 4.08
CA SER A 121 12.89 12.85 4.62
C SER A 121 12.25 11.47 4.72
N GLY A 122 13.06 10.41 4.65
CA GLY A 122 12.57 9.04 4.68
C GLY A 122 13.61 8.02 5.09
N MET A 123 13.13 6.81 5.37
CA MET A 123 13.92 5.63 5.65
C MET A 123 13.10 4.36 5.33
N PHE A 124 13.77 3.20 5.25
CA PHE A 124 13.13 1.90 4.98
C PHE A 124 13.24 0.92 6.15
N LEU A 125 12.09 0.47 6.67
CA LEU A 125 12.03 -0.63 7.64
C LEU A 125 12.03 -1.95 6.87
N GLY A 126 12.71 -2.96 7.39
CA GLY A 126 12.70 -4.30 6.81
C GLY A 126 11.32 -4.95 6.91
N ARG A 127 11.09 -5.98 6.10
CA ARG A 127 9.92 -6.86 6.25
C ARG A 127 10.04 -7.62 7.57
N ALA A 128 8.92 -7.73 8.28
CA ALA A 128 8.86 -8.34 9.61
C ALA A 128 9.97 -7.83 10.58
N GLU A 129 10.31 -6.54 10.50
CA GLU A 129 11.36 -5.88 11.29
C GLU A 129 11.29 -6.25 12.79
N ASP A 130 10.08 -6.20 13.35
CA ASP A 130 9.71 -6.67 14.69
C ASP A 130 8.26 -7.19 14.72
N ASP A 131 7.80 -7.68 15.89
CA ASP A 131 6.48 -8.32 16.07
C ASP A 131 5.33 -7.37 15.67
N VAL A 132 5.51 -6.07 15.86
CA VAL A 132 4.49 -5.05 15.55
C VAL A 132 4.40 -4.87 14.04
N ILE A 133 5.54 -4.72 13.36
CA ILE A 133 5.59 -4.57 11.90
C ILE A 133 5.03 -5.82 11.22
N GLU A 134 5.40 -7.02 11.66
CA GLU A 134 4.87 -8.28 11.13
C GLU A 134 3.34 -8.38 11.29
N ALA A 135 2.80 -8.00 12.46
CA ALA A 135 1.35 -8.01 12.67
C ALA A 135 0.61 -7.03 11.75
N ILE A 136 1.20 -5.86 11.46
CA ILE A 136 0.65 -4.89 10.50
C ILE A 136 0.71 -5.45 9.08
N GLU A 137 1.83 -6.08 8.68
CA GLU A 137 1.97 -6.72 7.36
C GLU A 137 0.94 -7.84 7.15
N ALA A 138 0.68 -8.66 8.17
CA ALA A 138 -0.37 -9.66 8.14
C ALA A 138 -1.78 -9.05 7.98
N ARG A 139 -2.03 -7.92 8.65
CA ARG A 139 -3.29 -7.16 8.51
C ARG A 139 -3.45 -6.56 7.11
N ILE A 140 -2.36 -6.04 6.52
CA ILE A 140 -2.33 -5.57 5.13
C ILE A 140 -2.68 -6.74 4.19
N ALA A 141 -2.08 -7.92 4.39
CA ALA A 141 -2.34 -9.08 3.57
C ALA A 141 -3.80 -9.55 3.66
N ALA A 142 -4.37 -9.55 4.87
CA ALA A 142 -5.77 -9.90 5.10
C ALA A 142 -6.74 -8.90 4.43
N TRP A 143 -6.45 -7.60 4.49
CA TRP A 143 -7.27 -6.55 3.88
C TRP A 143 -7.18 -6.58 2.34
N THR A 144 -5.96 -6.62 1.80
CA THR A 144 -5.72 -6.46 0.36
C THR A 144 -5.84 -7.76 -0.44
N HIS A 145 -5.91 -8.90 0.26
CA HIS A 145 -5.81 -10.25 -0.30
C HIS A 145 -4.51 -10.51 -1.07
N VAL A 146 -3.44 -9.77 -0.76
CA VAL A 146 -2.11 -9.97 -1.31
C VAL A 146 -1.20 -10.60 -0.25
N PRO A 147 -0.57 -11.75 -0.50
CA PRO A 147 0.29 -12.39 0.49
C PRO A 147 1.46 -11.50 0.92
N GLU A 148 1.88 -11.61 2.19
CA GLU A 148 3.02 -10.85 2.76
C GLU A 148 4.33 -11.01 1.99
N SER A 149 4.52 -12.14 1.31
CA SER A 149 5.69 -12.43 0.46
C SER A 149 5.79 -11.55 -0.77
N HIS A 150 4.72 -10.86 -1.16
CA HIS A 150 4.69 -9.92 -2.27
C HIS A 150 4.98 -8.48 -1.86
N GLY A 151 5.01 -8.17 -0.56
CA GLY A 151 5.19 -6.81 -0.07
C GLY A 151 6.65 -6.45 0.18
N GLU A 152 7.08 -5.28 -0.27
CA GLU A 152 8.36 -4.67 0.14
C GLU A 152 8.38 -4.31 1.64
N GLY A 153 9.52 -3.90 2.20
CA GLY A 153 9.54 -3.27 3.53
C GLY A 153 8.76 -1.94 3.55
N PHE A 154 8.52 -1.39 4.74
CA PHE A 154 7.86 -0.08 4.83
C PHE A 154 8.82 1.05 4.47
N GLN A 155 8.41 1.94 3.57
CA GLN A 155 9.05 3.24 3.43
C GLN A 155 8.35 4.25 4.35
N VAL A 156 9.04 4.68 5.41
CA VAL A 156 8.53 5.72 6.31
C VAL A 156 9.01 7.08 5.82
N LEU A 157 8.10 8.03 5.71
CA LEU A 157 8.34 9.37 5.17
C LEU A 157 7.84 10.43 6.15
N ARG A 158 8.59 11.52 6.26
CA ARG A 158 8.26 12.71 7.05
C ARG A 158 8.31 13.94 6.17
N TYR A 159 7.19 14.67 6.11
CA TYR A 159 7.04 15.94 5.42
C TYR A 159 6.84 17.07 6.42
N GLU A 160 7.75 18.02 6.39
CA GLU A 160 7.63 19.31 7.06
C GLU A 160 6.82 20.31 6.23
N LYS A 161 6.65 21.51 6.77
CA LYS A 161 5.96 22.61 6.10
C LYS A 161 6.54 22.84 4.69
N HIS A 162 5.64 22.99 3.72
CA HIS A 162 5.90 23.16 2.29
C HIS A 162 6.52 21.95 1.56
N GLN A 163 6.89 20.88 2.27
CA GLN A 163 7.35 19.67 1.60
C GLN A 163 6.18 18.93 0.95
N GLU A 164 6.44 18.32 -0.20
CA GLU A 164 5.45 17.69 -1.05
C GLU A 164 6.03 16.46 -1.76
N TYR A 165 5.15 15.72 -2.43
CA TYR A 165 5.55 14.77 -3.46
C TYR A 165 4.71 15.04 -4.70
N ARG A 166 5.35 15.51 -5.78
CA ARG A 166 4.66 15.75 -7.05
C ARG A 166 4.06 14.47 -7.63
N ALA A 167 3.14 14.66 -8.58
CA ALA A 167 2.44 13.58 -9.23
C ALA A 167 3.38 12.53 -9.83
N HIS A 168 3.13 11.27 -9.51
CA HIS A 168 3.94 10.13 -9.94
C HIS A 168 3.09 8.84 -9.94
N TYR A 169 3.73 7.76 -10.39
CA TYR A 169 3.20 6.41 -10.31
C TYR A 169 4.08 5.55 -9.42
N ASP A 170 3.46 4.59 -8.74
CA ASP A 170 4.19 3.59 -7.96
C ASP A 170 4.66 2.41 -8.78
N TYR A 171 4.07 2.15 -9.94
CA TYR A 171 4.55 1.12 -10.86
C TYR A 171 5.85 1.57 -11.55
N PHE A 172 6.71 0.61 -11.88
CA PHE A 172 7.96 0.83 -12.56
C PHE A 172 7.78 1.03 -14.07
N HIS A 173 8.59 1.92 -14.64
CA HIS A 173 8.68 2.13 -16.08
C HIS A 173 9.85 1.37 -16.73
N ASP A 174 10.81 0.91 -15.92
CA ASP A 174 12.03 0.25 -16.38
C ASP A 174 11.95 -1.28 -16.28
N LYS A 175 12.78 -1.97 -17.07
CA LYS A 175 12.84 -3.43 -17.09
C LYS A 175 13.62 -4.04 -15.92
N PHE A 176 14.41 -3.25 -15.20
CA PHE A 176 15.30 -3.74 -14.15
C PHE A 176 14.55 -3.97 -12.83
N ASN A 177 13.56 -3.13 -12.53
CA ASN A 177 12.75 -3.22 -11.32
C ASN A 177 11.55 -4.16 -11.46
N VAL A 178 11.12 -4.47 -12.69
CA VAL A 178 10.06 -5.47 -12.98
C VAL A 178 10.57 -6.91 -13.12
N LYS A 179 11.82 -7.18 -12.74
CA LYS A 179 12.37 -8.54 -12.82
C LYS A 179 11.62 -9.48 -11.88
N ARG A 180 11.54 -10.76 -12.27
CA ARG A 180 10.71 -11.77 -11.57
C ARG A 180 11.20 -12.02 -10.15
N GLU A 181 12.51 -12.02 -9.92
CA GLU A 181 13.12 -12.17 -8.60
C GLU A 181 12.76 -11.00 -7.66
N LYS A 182 12.41 -9.83 -8.22
CA LYS A 182 11.96 -8.66 -7.44
C LYS A 182 10.44 -8.62 -7.24
N GLY A 183 9.75 -9.72 -7.50
CA GLY A 183 8.28 -9.80 -7.45
C GLY A 183 7.58 -9.25 -8.71
N GLY A 184 8.31 -8.71 -9.68
CA GLY A 184 7.72 -8.11 -10.87
C GLY A 184 7.16 -6.71 -10.61
N GLN A 185 6.08 -6.35 -11.30
CA GLN A 185 5.48 -5.02 -11.19
C GLN A 185 4.79 -4.80 -9.83
N ARG A 186 4.83 -3.57 -9.31
CA ARG A 186 4.01 -3.16 -8.17
C ARG A 186 2.55 -3.10 -8.58
N MET A 187 1.72 -3.90 -7.94
CA MET A 187 0.29 -4.03 -8.22
C MET A 187 -0.59 -3.07 -7.43
N GLY A 188 -0.12 -2.63 -6.27
CA GLY A 188 -0.84 -1.71 -5.41
C GLY A 188 -0.03 -1.26 -4.21
N THR A 189 -0.58 -0.25 -3.54
CA THR A 189 0.09 0.49 -2.47
C THR A 189 -0.87 0.65 -1.30
N VAL A 190 -0.38 0.34 -0.10
CA VAL A 190 -1.02 0.77 1.15
C VAL A 190 -0.21 1.93 1.72
N LEU A 191 -0.84 3.09 1.82
CA LEU A 191 -0.28 4.30 2.44
C LEU A 191 -0.96 4.52 3.79
N MET A 192 -0.21 4.29 4.87
CA MET A 192 -0.67 4.46 6.24
C MET A 192 -0.31 5.86 6.73
N TYR A 193 -1.27 6.55 7.35
CA TYR A 193 -1.06 7.88 7.93
C TYR A 193 -0.71 7.72 9.42
N LEU A 194 0.48 8.18 9.81
CA LEU A 194 1.00 8.02 11.17
C LEU A 194 0.74 9.26 12.04
N SER A 195 0.43 10.40 11.41
CA SER A 195 0.11 11.64 12.10
C SER A 195 -1.15 12.31 11.54
N ASP A 196 -1.83 13.07 12.39
CA ASP A 196 -2.83 14.04 11.96
C ASP A 196 -2.12 15.28 11.38
N VAL A 197 -2.56 15.72 10.21
CA VAL A 197 -2.07 16.98 9.62
C VAL A 197 -3.14 18.05 9.77
N GLU A 198 -2.74 19.18 10.33
CA GLU A 198 -3.65 20.29 10.62
C GLU A 198 -4.19 20.93 9.34
N GLU A 199 -3.34 21.13 8.33
CA GLU A 199 -3.70 21.69 7.03
C GLU A 199 -2.76 21.24 5.92
N GLY A 200 -3.32 20.86 4.76
CA GLY A 200 -2.58 20.30 3.63
C GLY A 200 -2.21 18.83 3.82
N GLY A 201 -1.20 18.37 3.08
CA GLY A 201 -0.68 17.01 3.20
C GLY A 201 -1.58 15.91 2.62
N GLU A 202 -2.66 16.25 1.92
CA GLU A 202 -3.57 15.28 1.31
C GLU A 202 -2.86 14.38 0.29
N THR A 203 -3.29 13.12 0.19
CA THR A 203 -2.95 12.29 -0.97
C THR A 203 -4.01 12.50 -2.03
N VAL A 204 -3.62 12.96 -3.22
CA VAL A 204 -4.55 13.31 -4.31
C VAL A 204 -4.35 12.43 -5.52
N PHE A 205 -5.44 12.15 -6.24
CA PHE A 205 -5.43 11.48 -7.54
C PHE A 205 -5.86 12.50 -8.60
N PRO A 206 -4.91 13.18 -9.29
CA PRO A 206 -5.22 14.29 -10.19
C PRO A 206 -6.08 13.90 -11.40
N LYS A 207 -6.07 12.62 -11.80
CA LYS A 207 -6.80 12.10 -12.96
C LYS A 207 -8.17 11.51 -12.63
N PHE A 208 -8.69 11.70 -11.42
CA PHE A 208 -9.95 11.10 -10.97
C PHE A 208 -11.08 11.22 -12.03
N GLU A 209 -11.70 10.10 -12.37
CA GLU A 209 -12.90 10.08 -13.25
C GLU A 209 -14.16 9.85 -12.42
N ASP A 210 -14.14 8.84 -11.55
CA ASP A 210 -15.28 8.43 -10.73
C ASP A 210 -14.97 8.55 -9.24
N GLY A 211 -15.76 9.32 -8.50
CA GLY A 211 -15.60 9.49 -7.05
C GLY A 211 -16.16 10.83 -6.56
N THR A 212 -16.22 10.99 -5.24
CA THR A 212 -16.61 12.28 -4.64
C THR A 212 -15.35 13.14 -4.47
N PRO A 213 -15.27 14.33 -5.11
CA PRO A 213 -14.11 15.20 -4.95
C PRO A 213 -14.03 15.75 -3.52
N ALA A 214 -12.82 16.15 -3.13
CA ALA A 214 -12.58 16.78 -1.85
C ALA A 214 -13.38 18.09 -1.71
N GLY A 215 -14.00 18.28 -0.54
CA GLY A 215 -14.83 19.45 -0.23
C GLY A 215 -14.03 20.76 -0.09
N SER A 216 -14.75 21.86 0.19
CA SER A 216 -14.18 23.21 0.27
C SER A 216 -13.07 23.38 1.32
N GLU A 217 -13.12 22.58 2.40
CA GLU A 217 -12.14 22.55 3.49
C GLU A 217 -10.79 21.94 3.08
N ALA A 218 -10.70 21.31 1.91
CA ALA A 218 -9.45 20.78 1.39
C ALA A 218 -8.51 21.91 0.93
N SER A 219 -7.21 21.63 0.98
CA SER A 219 -6.19 22.54 0.45
C SER A 219 -6.45 22.84 -1.03
N GLU A 220 -5.90 23.95 -1.53
CA GLU A 220 -6.00 24.30 -2.96
C GLU A 220 -5.47 23.16 -3.86
N CYS A 221 -4.43 22.47 -3.42
CA CYS A 221 -3.87 21.32 -4.12
C CYS A 221 -4.87 20.16 -4.24
N ALA A 222 -5.71 19.93 -3.23
CA ALA A 222 -6.65 18.81 -3.16
C ALA A 222 -8.06 19.13 -3.64
N ARG A 223 -8.44 20.40 -3.65
CA ARG A 223 -9.78 20.85 -4.03
C ARG A 223 -10.15 20.37 -5.44
N ASN A 224 -11.38 19.90 -5.60
CA ASN A 224 -11.91 19.36 -6.85
C ASN A 224 -11.15 18.15 -7.40
N LYS A 225 -10.40 17.43 -6.56
CA LYS A 225 -9.78 16.15 -6.90
C LYS A 225 -10.30 15.09 -5.95
N LEU A 226 -10.19 13.81 -6.35
CA LEU A 226 -10.24 12.76 -5.35
C LEU A 226 -9.04 12.93 -4.41
N ALA A 227 -9.30 13.06 -3.11
CA ALA A 227 -8.26 13.29 -2.13
C ALA A 227 -8.55 12.60 -0.81
N VAL A 228 -7.49 12.17 -0.14
CA VAL A 228 -7.54 11.60 1.21
C VAL A 228 -6.75 12.50 2.14
N ARG A 229 -7.44 13.04 3.14
CA ARG A 229 -6.81 13.81 4.21
C ARG A 229 -6.06 12.84 5.14
N PRO A 230 -4.78 13.10 5.45
CA PRO A 230 -4.04 12.31 6.43
C PRO A 230 -4.68 12.46 7.81
N ARG A 231 -5.12 11.33 8.36
CA ARG A 231 -5.64 11.19 9.72
C ARG A 231 -4.91 10.04 10.38
N LYS A 232 -4.40 10.25 11.58
CA LYS A 232 -3.62 9.24 12.28
C LYS A 232 -4.40 7.94 12.42
N GLY A 233 -3.78 6.83 12.05
CA GLY A 233 -4.39 5.51 12.10
C GLY A 233 -5.08 5.07 10.81
N ASP A 234 -5.50 5.99 9.95
CA ASP A 234 -6.13 5.63 8.67
C ASP A 234 -5.10 5.09 7.68
N ALA A 235 -5.54 4.19 6.79
CA ALA A 235 -4.73 3.70 5.69
C ALA A 235 -5.49 3.79 4.36
N LEU A 236 -4.81 4.22 3.30
CA LEU A 236 -5.31 4.28 1.93
C LEU A 236 -4.73 3.11 1.14
N PHE A 237 -5.57 2.26 0.56
CA PHE A 237 -5.18 1.25 -0.42
C PHE A 237 -5.61 1.71 -1.82
N PHE A 238 -4.68 1.69 -2.77
CA PHE A 238 -4.99 1.88 -4.18
C PHE A 238 -4.20 0.94 -5.07
N ARG A 239 -4.78 0.59 -6.22
CA ARG A 239 -4.13 -0.29 -7.20
C ARG A 239 -3.35 0.54 -8.22
N SER A 240 -2.12 0.11 -8.50
CA SER A 240 -1.27 0.67 -9.56
C SER A 240 -1.53 -0.01 -10.91
N LEU A 241 -2.15 -1.20 -10.89
CA LEU A 241 -2.49 -1.98 -12.07
C LEU A 241 -3.99 -2.24 -12.13
N ARG A 242 -4.53 -2.28 -13.33
CA ARG A 242 -5.86 -2.79 -13.64
C ARG A 242 -5.97 -4.30 -13.34
N HIS A 243 -7.18 -4.85 -13.41
CA HIS A 243 -7.39 -6.29 -13.20
C HIS A 243 -6.75 -7.17 -14.29
N ASP A 244 -6.49 -6.62 -15.48
CA ASP A 244 -5.77 -7.29 -16.57
C ASP A 244 -4.24 -7.18 -16.43
N GLY A 245 -3.73 -6.58 -15.35
CA GLY A 245 -2.30 -6.41 -15.08
C GLY A 245 -1.63 -5.24 -15.82
N VAL A 246 -2.40 -4.45 -16.58
CA VAL A 246 -1.88 -3.26 -17.27
C VAL A 246 -1.73 -2.11 -16.27
N PRO A 247 -0.63 -1.31 -16.32
CA PRO A 247 -0.50 -0.09 -15.55
C PRO A 247 -1.71 0.83 -15.67
N ASP A 248 -2.26 1.22 -14.53
CA ASP A 248 -3.42 2.09 -14.47
C ASP A 248 -2.98 3.56 -14.42
N THR A 249 -3.15 4.29 -15.52
CA THR A 249 -2.77 5.70 -15.58
C THR A 249 -3.60 6.59 -14.65
N PHE A 250 -4.75 6.11 -14.16
CA PHE A 250 -5.56 6.81 -13.17
C PHE A 250 -4.99 6.69 -11.76
N SER A 251 -4.06 5.76 -11.52
CA SER A 251 -3.32 5.64 -10.26
C SER A 251 -2.22 6.68 -10.09
N GLU A 252 -2.11 7.65 -11.01
CA GLU A 252 -1.26 8.82 -10.80
C GLU A 252 -1.70 9.49 -9.50
N HIS A 253 -0.75 9.77 -8.60
CA HIS A 253 -1.06 10.36 -7.32
C HIS A 253 0.05 11.28 -6.85
N ALA A 254 -0.29 12.19 -5.95
CA ALA A 254 0.63 13.16 -5.36
C ALA A 254 0.37 13.33 -3.86
N GLY A 255 1.39 13.75 -3.13
CA GLY A 255 1.26 14.27 -1.77
C GLY A 255 1.24 15.79 -1.82
N CYS A 256 0.10 16.41 -1.53
CA CYS A 256 -0.02 17.86 -1.46
C CYS A 256 0.93 18.45 -0.42
N PRO A 257 1.38 19.71 -0.60
CA PRO A 257 2.22 20.39 0.37
C PRO A 257 1.59 20.39 1.77
N VAL A 258 2.40 20.15 2.80
CA VAL A 258 1.98 20.40 4.19
C VAL A 258 1.94 21.90 4.42
N ILE A 259 0.78 22.44 4.79
CA ILE A 259 0.61 23.88 5.06
C ILE A 259 0.84 24.15 6.56
N ARG A 260 0.29 23.28 7.43
CA ARG A 260 0.45 23.36 8.88
C ARG A 260 0.49 21.97 9.51
N GLY A 261 1.37 21.78 10.50
CA GLY A 261 1.66 20.50 11.13
C GLY A 261 2.84 19.76 10.47
N VAL A 262 2.93 18.46 10.73
CA VAL A 262 3.94 17.55 10.15
C VAL A 262 3.23 16.28 9.73
N LYS A 263 3.50 15.81 8.50
CA LYS A 263 2.95 14.56 7.99
C LYS A 263 3.98 13.45 8.16
N PHE A 264 3.62 12.41 8.89
CA PHE A 264 4.28 11.11 8.83
C PHE A 264 3.39 10.10 8.10
N SER A 265 4.02 9.29 7.25
CA SER A 265 3.35 8.20 6.56
C SER A 265 4.26 6.99 6.40
N ALA A 266 3.69 5.80 6.38
CA ALA A 266 4.39 4.57 6.00
C ALA A 266 3.76 3.95 4.76
N THR A 267 4.57 3.67 3.76
CA THR A 267 4.15 3.10 2.48
C THR A 267 4.57 1.65 2.38
N LYS A 268 3.63 0.78 2.00
CA LYS A 268 3.85 -0.63 1.67
C LYS A 268 3.49 -0.84 0.20
N TRP A 269 4.49 -1.11 -0.62
CA TRP A 269 4.28 -1.53 -2.02
C TRP A 269 4.14 -3.06 -2.09
N MET A 270 3.24 -3.53 -2.93
CA MET A 270 2.94 -4.94 -3.12
C MET A 270 3.09 -5.32 -4.59
N HIS A 271 3.71 -6.46 -4.85
CA HIS A 271 4.04 -6.93 -6.20
C HIS A 271 3.10 -8.02 -6.71
N VAL A 272 3.11 -8.24 -8.03
CA VAL A 272 2.34 -9.31 -8.68
C VAL A 272 2.87 -10.72 -8.38
N SER A 273 4.08 -10.86 -7.86
CA SER A 273 4.70 -12.15 -7.49
C SER A 273 5.53 -12.00 -6.21
N PRO A 274 5.88 -13.11 -5.54
CA PRO A 274 6.75 -13.07 -4.37
C PRO A 274 8.11 -12.42 -4.69
N ILE A 275 8.62 -11.64 -3.74
CA ILE A 275 9.95 -11.06 -3.79
C ILE A 275 10.94 -12.15 -3.32
N GLU A 276 11.88 -12.51 -4.20
CA GLU A 276 12.85 -13.59 -4.05
C GLU A 276 14.31 -13.09 -4.06
N ASP A 277 14.54 -11.80 -4.35
CA ASP A 277 15.88 -11.20 -4.54
C ASP A 277 16.61 -10.86 -3.23
N GLY A 278 16.00 -11.12 -2.07
CA GLY A 278 16.59 -10.83 -0.77
C GLY A 278 16.58 -9.35 -0.36
N SER A 279 16.04 -8.45 -1.20
CA SER A 279 15.88 -7.04 -0.85
C SER A 279 14.81 -6.90 0.25
N ASN A 280 15.08 -6.02 1.23
CA ASN A 280 14.20 -5.72 2.37
C ASN A 280 13.87 -6.89 3.32
N GLY A 281 14.78 -7.86 3.46
CA GLY A 281 14.67 -8.91 4.46
C GLY A 281 13.76 -10.04 3.99
N LEU A 282 14.36 -11.11 3.47
CA LEU A 282 13.61 -12.32 3.24
C LEU A 282 13.24 -12.94 4.61
N LEU A 283 11.97 -13.30 4.79
CA LEU A 283 11.62 -14.42 5.64
C LEU A 283 12.16 -15.68 4.95
N LEU A 284 13.47 -15.95 5.10
CA LEU A 284 13.98 -17.28 4.76
C LEU A 284 13.21 -18.29 5.62
N PRO A 285 12.87 -19.48 5.08
CA PRO A 285 12.20 -20.51 5.85
C PRO A 285 12.86 -20.70 7.23
N PRO A 286 12.08 -21.03 8.27
CA PRO A 286 12.63 -21.30 9.60
C PRO A 286 13.80 -22.28 9.52
N GLY A 287 14.92 -21.94 10.17
CA GLY A 287 16.13 -22.75 10.16
C GLY A 287 17.06 -22.55 8.96
N VAL A 288 16.69 -21.79 7.92
CA VAL A 288 17.58 -21.54 6.76
C VAL A 288 18.40 -20.27 6.97
N CYS A 289 19.72 -20.37 6.80
CA CYS A 289 20.64 -19.24 6.74
C CYS A 289 21.71 -19.44 5.65
N LYS A 290 21.66 -18.62 4.59
CA LYS A 290 22.57 -18.70 3.45
C LYS A 290 22.85 -17.31 2.85
N ASP A 291 23.86 -17.24 2.01
CA ASP A 291 24.08 -16.06 1.17
C ASP A 291 23.08 -16.06 0.01
N LEU A 292 22.40 -14.95 -0.19
CA LEU A 292 21.42 -14.73 -1.25
C LEU A 292 22.04 -14.04 -2.47
N HIS A 293 23.28 -13.57 -2.35
CA HIS A 293 24.00 -12.92 -3.44
C HIS A 293 25.38 -13.54 -3.66
N ALA A 294 25.73 -13.78 -4.92
CA ALA A 294 27.01 -14.41 -5.29
C ALA A 294 28.25 -13.61 -4.85
N ALA A 295 28.10 -12.28 -4.69
CA ALA A 295 29.18 -11.40 -4.25
C ALA A 295 29.33 -11.28 -2.72
N CYS A 296 28.50 -11.95 -1.92
CA CYS A 296 28.53 -11.82 -0.45
C CYS A 296 29.92 -12.09 0.15
N VAL A 297 30.65 -13.08 -0.35
CA VAL A 297 32.01 -13.38 0.11
C VAL A 297 32.97 -12.22 -0.17
N ALA A 298 32.83 -11.58 -1.33
CA ALA A 298 33.68 -10.44 -1.71
C ALA A 298 33.36 -9.21 -0.86
N TRP A 299 32.07 -8.92 -0.66
CA TRP A 299 31.59 -7.79 0.14
C TRP A 299 31.92 -7.93 1.63
N ALA A 300 31.80 -9.13 2.19
CA ALA A 300 32.21 -9.41 3.56
C ALA A 300 33.72 -9.14 3.73
N LYS A 301 34.55 -9.57 2.77
CA LYS A 301 35.99 -9.29 2.78
C LYS A 301 36.34 -7.79 2.66
N SER A 302 35.48 -6.98 2.05
CA SER A 302 35.66 -5.52 1.98
C SER A 302 35.13 -4.75 3.21
N GLY A 303 34.67 -5.47 4.24
CA GLY A 303 34.15 -4.89 5.49
C GLY A 303 32.71 -4.35 5.36
N GLU A 304 31.93 -4.85 4.41
CA GLU A 304 30.53 -4.43 4.25
C GLU A 304 29.64 -4.96 5.39
N CYS A 305 30.04 -6.01 6.10
CA CYS A 305 29.27 -6.55 7.23
C CYS A 305 29.05 -5.49 8.33
N GLU A 306 29.99 -4.57 8.50
CA GLU A 306 29.92 -3.47 9.45
C GLU A 306 29.40 -2.19 8.79
N LYS A 307 29.88 -1.87 7.57
CA LYS A 307 29.52 -0.62 6.86
C LYS A 307 28.09 -0.62 6.34
N ASN A 308 27.60 -1.79 5.93
CA ASN A 308 26.28 -2.01 5.36
C ASN A 308 25.55 -3.12 6.10
N LYS A 309 25.58 -3.02 7.44
CA LYS A 309 25.08 -4.03 8.36
C LYS A 309 23.66 -4.51 8.04
N ASN A 310 22.73 -3.58 7.78
CA ASN A 310 21.33 -3.94 7.50
C ASN A 310 21.19 -4.81 6.24
N TYR A 311 21.91 -4.50 5.16
CA TYR A 311 21.87 -5.30 3.94
C TYR A 311 22.59 -6.64 4.13
N MET A 312 23.75 -6.62 4.79
CA MET A 312 24.64 -7.77 4.89
C MET A 312 24.17 -8.78 5.92
N VAL A 313 23.91 -8.35 7.16
CA VAL A 313 23.51 -9.22 8.27
C VAL A 313 22.05 -9.11 8.67
N GLY A 314 21.38 -8.02 8.30
CA GLY A 314 19.97 -7.77 8.66
C GLY A 314 19.81 -6.83 9.86
N ARG A 315 18.56 -6.62 10.25
CA ARG A 315 18.15 -5.74 11.36
C ARG A 315 16.95 -6.36 12.07
N GLY A 316 16.97 -6.35 13.40
CA GLY A 316 15.90 -6.97 14.19
C GLY A 316 15.74 -8.46 13.85
N ARG A 317 14.55 -8.83 13.37
CA ARG A 317 14.23 -10.20 12.90
C ARG A 317 14.42 -10.38 11.39
N SER A 318 14.61 -9.30 10.63
CA SER A 318 14.85 -9.35 9.19
C SER A 318 16.26 -9.90 8.91
N LYS A 319 16.33 -10.96 8.11
CA LYS A 319 17.60 -11.59 7.71
C LYS A 319 18.28 -10.80 6.60
N GLY A 320 19.59 -10.59 6.73
CA GLY A 320 20.41 -9.96 5.69
C GLY A 320 20.71 -10.89 4.51
N ASN A 321 21.21 -10.32 3.42
CA ASN A 321 21.54 -11.03 2.19
C ASN A 321 22.80 -11.88 2.29
N CYS A 322 23.71 -11.53 3.21
CA CYS A 322 25.04 -12.08 3.29
C CYS A 322 25.38 -12.59 4.69
N MET A 323 24.35 -13.03 5.44
CA MET A 323 24.49 -13.44 6.84
C MET A 323 25.54 -14.53 7.01
N ARG A 324 25.66 -15.45 6.05
CA ARG A 324 26.66 -16.52 6.11
C ARG A 324 28.06 -15.96 5.92
N SER A 325 28.28 -15.20 4.85
CA SER A 325 29.58 -14.57 4.58
C SER A 325 30.04 -13.65 5.71
N CYS A 326 29.09 -13.05 6.45
CA CYS A 326 29.35 -12.21 7.62
C CYS A 326 29.40 -12.96 8.96
N GLY A 327 29.26 -14.29 8.97
CA GLY A 327 29.26 -15.08 10.21
C GLY A 327 28.11 -14.77 11.15
N ALA A 328 26.99 -14.26 10.63
CA ALA A 328 25.81 -13.84 11.39
C ALA A 328 24.69 -14.88 11.43
N CYS A 329 24.92 -16.10 10.93
CA CYS A 329 23.93 -17.18 10.99
C CYS A 329 23.70 -17.68 12.43
N PRO A 330 22.44 -17.76 12.90
CA PRO A 330 22.13 -18.33 14.20
C PRO A 330 22.56 -19.81 14.32
N GLU A 331 22.94 -20.25 15.51
CA GLU A 331 23.25 -21.66 15.77
C GLU A 331 22.06 -22.57 15.42
N GLY A 332 22.35 -23.75 14.84
CA GLY A 332 21.32 -24.71 14.42
C GLY A 332 20.63 -24.38 13.09
N THR A 333 21.10 -23.37 12.35
CA THR A 333 20.62 -23.13 10.97
C THR A 333 21.36 -24.00 9.95
N HIS A 334 20.64 -24.38 8.89
CA HIS A 334 21.14 -25.20 7.78
C HIS A 334 21.11 -24.40 6.47
N GLU A 335 21.85 -24.90 5.47
CA GLU A 335 21.97 -24.30 4.13
C GLU A 335 20.70 -24.42 3.29
#